data_AF-A0A1R4EZ44-F1
#
_entry.id   AF-A0A1R4EZ44-F1
#
_cell.length_a   1.000
_cell.length_b   1.000
_cell.length_c   1.000
_cell.angle_alpha   90.00
_cell.angle_beta   90.00
_cell.angle_gamma   90.00
#
_symmetry.space_group_name_H-M   'P 1'
#
loop_
_entity.id
_entity.type
_entity.pdbx_description
1 polymer ?
#
loop_
_entity_poly.entity_id
_entity_poly.type
_entity_poly.pdbx_seq_one_letter_code
_entity_poly.pdbx_strand_id
1 'polypeptide(L)'
;MEALQTAIDKAAAPEEGWSVESSDITEFNACSSLSWVVLKTESGSDSAPEQVAFFHFGVYDSTAYDEYFAFPTSVERIDDATVTVTWTYPEAIDRNGEKRTESMSTYTWSDVTFSIDREGELPPYADGDEWNNNGPAPSN
;
A
#
# COMPACT_ATOMS: atom_id res chain seq x y z
N MET A 1 -6.45 -12.71 -14.99
CA MET A 1 -5.47 -12.45 -13.93
C MET A 1 -6.05 -12.94 -12.61
N GLU A 2 -5.89 -14.22 -12.29
CA GLU A 2 -6.48 -14.83 -11.07
C GLU A 2 -5.80 -14.30 -9.79
N ALA A 3 -4.49 -14.06 -9.85
CA ALA A 3 -3.71 -13.53 -8.75
C ALA A 3 -4.16 -12.12 -8.32
N LEU A 4 -4.32 -11.20 -9.28
CA LEU A 4 -4.79 -9.84 -8.99
C LEU A 4 -6.20 -9.83 -8.39
N GLN A 5 -7.10 -10.66 -8.92
CA GLN A 5 -8.45 -10.77 -8.35
C GLN A 5 -8.42 -11.31 -6.92
N THR A 6 -7.51 -12.26 -6.64
CA THR A 6 -7.29 -12.79 -5.28
C THR A 6 -6.77 -11.71 -4.34
N ALA A 7 -5.85 -10.87 -4.81
CA ALA A 7 -5.34 -9.75 -4.03
C ALA A 7 -6.45 -8.75 -3.69
N ILE A 8 -7.30 -8.41 -4.66
CA ILE A 8 -8.44 -7.51 -4.46
C ILE A 8 -9.45 -8.10 -3.46
N ASP A 9 -9.74 -9.40 -3.54
CA ASP A 9 -10.68 -10.07 -2.64
C ASP A 9 -10.17 -10.14 -1.18
N LYS A 10 -8.85 -10.22 -1.00
CA LYS A 10 -8.21 -10.37 0.31
C LYS A 10 -7.75 -9.07 0.95
N ALA A 11 -7.40 -8.06 0.15
CA ALA A 11 -6.92 -6.78 0.67
C ALA A 11 -8.06 -6.01 1.34
N ALA A 12 -7.75 -5.33 2.45
CA ALA A 12 -8.64 -4.31 2.98
C ALA A 12 -8.92 -3.25 1.89
N ALA A 13 -10.19 -2.89 1.71
CA ALA A 13 -10.63 -2.06 0.62
C ALA A 13 -11.53 -0.91 1.11
N PRO A 14 -11.47 0.26 0.46
CA PRO A 14 -12.45 1.32 0.67
C PRO A 14 -13.85 0.87 0.19
N GLU A 15 -14.91 1.62 0.55
CA GLU A 15 -16.29 1.28 0.16
C GLU A 15 -16.49 1.17 -1.37
N GLU A 16 -15.74 1.95 -2.15
CA GLU A 16 -15.73 1.90 -3.62
C GLU A 16 -15.00 0.65 -4.17
N GLY A 17 -14.17 -0.01 -3.36
CA GLY A 17 -13.37 -1.16 -3.75
C GLY A 17 -12.13 -0.82 -4.59
N TRP A 18 -11.29 -1.83 -4.80
CA TRP A 18 -10.13 -1.75 -5.69
C TRP A 18 -10.53 -2.10 -7.13
N SER A 19 -9.96 -1.38 -8.10
CA SER A 19 -10.21 -1.61 -9.52
C SER A 19 -9.06 -2.37 -10.18
N VAL A 20 -9.39 -3.49 -10.83
CA VAL A 20 -8.43 -4.24 -11.67
C VAL A 20 -7.88 -3.36 -12.80
N GLU A 21 -8.72 -2.50 -13.37
CA GLU A 21 -8.36 -1.69 -14.54
C GLU A 21 -7.49 -0.48 -14.18
N SER A 22 -7.66 0.06 -12.97
CA SER A 22 -6.90 1.23 -12.50
C SER A 22 -5.62 0.85 -11.75
N SER A 23 -5.48 -0.40 -11.32
CA SER A 23 -4.31 -0.86 -10.57
C SER A 23 -3.05 -0.89 -11.45
N ASP A 24 -1.92 -0.43 -10.89
CA ASP A 24 -0.63 -0.47 -11.58
C ASP A 24 -0.01 -1.86 -11.45
N ILE A 25 -0.02 -2.60 -12.55
CA ILE A 25 0.54 -3.95 -12.67
C ILE A 25 1.91 -3.97 -13.36
N THR A 26 2.54 -2.82 -13.56
CA THR A 26 3.75 -2.69 -14.40
C THR A 26 4.90 -3.53 -13.85
N GLU A 27 5.01 -3.58 -12.52
CA GLU A 27 6.07 -4.29 -11.79
C GLU A 27 5.66 -5.72 -11.37
N PHE A 28 4.47 -6.17 -11.79
CA PHE A 28 4.02 -7.53 -11.54
C PHE A 28 4.79 -8.52 -12.42
N ASN A 29 5.42 -9.51 -11.80
CA ASN A 29 6.17 -10.54 -12.51
C ASN A 29 5.96 -11.90 -11.84
N ALA A 30 5.21 -12.78 -12.51
CA ALA A 30 4.92 -14.13 -12.02
C ALA A 30 6.16 -15.04 -11.90
N CYS A 31 7.32 -14.63 -12.43
CA CYS A 31 8.58 -15.37 -12.35
C CYS A 31 9.58 -14.78 -11.34
N SER A 32 9.25 -13.68 -10.66
CA SER A 32 10.13 -13.07 -9.65
C SER A 32 9.77 -13.57 -8.25
N SER A 33 10.78 -13.67 -7.38
CA SER A 33 10.59 -14.04 -5.98
C SER A 33 9.70 -13.03 -5.25
N LEU A 34 9.84 -11.74 -5.55
CA LEU A 34 8.95 -10.71 -5.04
C LEU A 34 8.54 -9.77 -6.17
N SER A 35 7.23 -9.64 -6.36
CA SER A 35 6.62 -8.67 -7.26
C SER A 35 5.43 -8.02 -6.57
N TRP A 36 4.96 -6.90 -7.11
CA TRP A 36 3.87 -6.16 -6.50
C TRP A 36 2.91 -5.59 -7.54
N VAL A 37 1.74 -5.20 -7.05
CA VAL A 37 0.75 -4.40 -7.76
C VAL A 37 0.36 -3.26 -6.84
N VAL A 38 0.29 -2.04 -7.39
CA VAL A 38 -0.29 -0.90 -6.67
C VAL A 38 -1.79 -0.88 -6.98
N LEU A 39 -2.59 -1.30 -6.02
CA LEU A 39 -4.05 -1.28 -6.10
C LEU A 39 -4.55 0.17 -6.01
N LYS A 40 -5.43 0.53 -6.95
CA LYS A 40 -6.05 1.87 -7.03
C LYS A 40 -7.56 1.73 -7.18
N THR A 41 -8.30 2.73 -6.72
CA THR A 41 -9.74 2.84 -6.99
C THR A 41 -10.00 3.40 -8.39
N GLU A 42 -11.21 3.23 -8.91
CA GLU A 42 -11.58 3.79 -10.22
C GLU A 42 -11.46 5.32 -10.27
N SER A 43 -11.68 5.99 -9.12
CA SER A 43 -11.71 7.44 -9.02
C SER A 43 -10.35 8.15 -9.20
N GLY A 44 -9.22 7.41 -9.18
CA GLY A 44 -7.89 7.82 -9.67
C GLY A 44 -7.34 9.20 -9.27
N SER A 45 -7.89 9.84 -8.25
CA SER A 45 -7.51 11.20 -7.83
C SER A 45 -6.19 11.17 -7.03
N ASP A 46 -5.42 12.27 -7.00
CA ASP A 46 -4.17 12.37 -6.22
C ASP A 46 -4.35 12.18 -4.69
N SER A 47 -5.59 12.11 -4.21
CA SER A 47 -5.96 11.79 -2.83
C SER A 47 -6.79 10.50 -2.71
N ALA A 48 -6.84 9.71 -3.77
CA ALA A 48 -7.43 8.39 -3.74
C ALA A 48 -6.55 7.45 -2.90
N PRO A 49 -7.16 6.47 -2.21
CA PRO A 49 -6.40 5.48 -1.49
C PRO A 49 -5.61 4.59 -2.45
N GLU A 50 -4.42 4.22 -2.02
CA GLU A 50 -3.54 3.29 -2.70
C GLU A 50 -3.11 2.21 -1.70
N GLN A 51 -2.90 1.01 -2.23
CA GLN A 51 -2.49 -0.15 -1.45
C GLN A 51 -1.50 -0.96 -2.27
N VAL A 52 -0.44 -1.45 -1.64
CA VAL A 52 0.53 -2.31 -2.33
C VAL A 52 0.23 -3.76 -1.97
N ALA A 53 -0.08 -4.58 -2.98
CA ALA A 53 -0.24 -6.01 -2.84
C ALA A 53 1.02 -6.72 -3.34
N PHE A 54 1.53 -7.66 -2.56
CA PHE A 54 2.73 -8.42 -2.88
C PHE A 54 2.43 -9.83 -3.35
N PHE A 55 3.29 -10.30 -4.23
CA PHE A 55 3.18 -11.59 -4.89
C PHE A 55 4.53 -12.29 -4.93
N HIS A 56 4.53 -13.57 -4.56
CA HIS A 56 5.65 -14.49 -4.69
C HIS A 56 5.39 -15.44 -5.85
N PHE A 57 6.20 -15.40 -6.92
CA PHE A 57 6.00 -16.18 -8.14
C PHE A 57 4.55 -16.14 -8.68
N GLY A 58 3.96 -14.94 -8.67
CA GLY A 58 2.60 -14.70 -9.16
C GLY A 58 1.48 -15.19 -8.23
N VAL A 59 1.80 -15.65 -7.02
CA VAL A 59 0.83 -15.99 -5.97
C VAL A 59 0.74 -14.85 -4.98
N TYR A 60 -0.46 -14.38 -4.67
CA TYR A 60 -0.67 -13.34 -3.66
C TYR A 60 -0.23 -13.83 -2.28
N ASP A 61 0.57 -13.02 -1.59
CA ASP A 61 1.04 -13.28 -0.22
C ASP A 61 0.30 -12.39 0.78
N SER A 62 0.62 -11.09 0.76
CA SER A 62 0.10 -10.08 1.68
C SER A 62 0.02 -8.70 1.02
N THR A 63 -0.47 -7.72 1.78
CA THR A 63 -0.32 -6.30 1.46
C THR A 63 0.81 -5.67 2.27
N ALA A 64 1.27 -4.48 1.87
CA ALA A 64 2.25 -3.71 2.64
C ALA A 64 1.73 -3.36 4.04
N TYR A 65 0.44 -3.08 4.15
CA TYR A 65 -0.23 -2.88 5.42
C TYR A 65 -1.55 -3.65 5.45
N ASP A 66 -1.98 -4.11 6.63
CA ASP A 66 -3.22 -4.87 6.79
C ASP A 66 -4.45 -4.03 6.42
N GLU A 67 -4.42 -2.72 6.72
CA GLU A 67 -5.38 -1.74 6.22
C GLU A 67 -4.82 -1.02 4.97
N TYR A 68 -5.39 0.11 4.57
CA TYR A 68 -4.91 0.90 3.43
C TYR A 68 -4.68 2.35 3.84
N PHE A 69 -3.79 3.03 3.12
CA PHE A 69 -3.54 4.46 3.31
C PHE A 69 -4.19 5.29 2.21
N ALA A 70 -4.79 6.42 2.60
CA ALA A 70 -5.27 7.44 1.67
C ALA A 70 -4.13 8.37 1.20
N PHE A 71 -2.96 7.80 0.89
CA PHE A 71 -1.75 8.54 0.53
C PHE A 71 -1.09 7.93 -0.70
N PRO A 72 -0.45 8.76 -1.54
CA PRO A 72 0.36 8.25 -2.63
C PRO A 72 1.51 7.39 -2.11
N THR A 73 1.73 6.28 -2.79
CA THR A 73 2.78 5.30 -2.48
C THR A 73 3.73 5.15 -3.64
N SER A 74 5.02 5.09 -3.33
CA SER A 74 6.08 4.75 -4.28
C SER A 74 6.72 3.43 -3.85
N VAL A 75 6.92 2.53 -4.80
CA VAL A 75 7.55 1.23 -4.54
C VAL A 75 8.78 1.10 -5.42
N GLU A 76 9.93 0.84 -4.80
CA GLU A 76 11.21 0.71 -5.47
C GLU A 76 11.80 -0.68 -5.24
N ARG A 77 12.24 -1.33 -6.31
CA ARG A 77 12.94 -2.62 -6.22
C ARG A 77 14.36 -2.41 -5.71
N ILE A 78 14.74 -3.14 -4.66
CA ILE A 78 16.14 -3.25 -4.24
C ILE A 78 16.79 -4.45 -4.94
N ASP A 79 16.13 -5.61 -4.91
CA ASP A 79 16.57 -6.85 -5.55
C ASP A 79 15.37 -7.77 -5.90
N ASP A 80 15.63 -9.02 -6.26
CA ASP A 80 14.59 -9.99 -6.66
C ASP A 80 13.62 -10.35 -5.54
N ALA A 81 14.05 -10.29 -4.28
CA ALA A 81 13.27 -10.65 -3.10
C ALA A 81 12.97 -9.46 -2.18
N THR A 82 13.53 -8.27 -2.45
CA THR A 82 13.39 -7.10 -1.58
C THR A 82 12.93 -5.85 -2.32
N VAL A 83 12.00 -5.12 -1.70
CA VAL A 83 11.48 -3.85 -2.19
C VAL A 83 11.34 -2.85 -1.04
N THR A 84 11.37 -1.56 -1.36
CA THR A 84 11.05 -0.49 -0.41
C THR A 84 9.74 0.17 -0.82
N VAL A 85 8.84 0.35 0.14
CA VAL A 85 7.63 1.14 -0.01
C VAL A 85 7.80 2.44 0.75
N THR A 86 7.55 3.55 0.07
CA THR A 86 7.58 4.90 0.61
C THR A 86 6.17 5.50 0.54
N TRP A 87 5.66 5.97 1.67
CA TRP A 87 4.39 6.71 1.72
C TRP A 87 4.66 8.18 1.90
N THR A 88 4.07 9.04 1.08
CA THR A 88 4.20 10.49 1.20
C THR A 88 2.89 11.10 1.69
N TYR A 89 2.88 11.66 2.90
CA TYR A 89 1.67 12.17 3.57
C TYR A 89 1.89 13.59 4.12
N PRO A 90 0.83 14.39 4.35
CA PRO A 90 0.96 15.71 4.95
C PRO A 90 1.47 15.62 6.40
N GLU A 91 2.38 16.51 6.78
CA GLU A 91 2.90 16.61 8.15
C GLU A 91 1.74 16.96 9.11
N ALA A 92 1.61 16.25 10.23
CA ALA A 92 0.47 16.37 11.16
C ALA A 92 0.21 17.80 11.68
N ILE A 93 1.24 18.64 11.68
CA ILE A 93 1.19 20.03 12.17
C ILE A 93 0.76 21.01 11.05
N ASP A 94 0.83 20.60 9.78
CA ASP A 94 0.51 21.42 8.63
C ASP A 94 -0.88 21.08 8.06
N ARG A 95 -1.92 21.73 8.63
CA ARG A 95 -3.32 21.50 8.25
C ARG A 95 -3.65 21.91 6.81
N ASN A 96 -2.77 22.69 6.18
CA ASN A 96 -2.87 23.09 4.78
C ASN A 96 -2.27 22.05 3.81
N GLY A 97 -1.54 21.04 4.32
CA GLY A 97 -0.91 19.98 3.52
C GLY A 97 0.27 20.44 2.65
N GLU A 98 0.82 21.63 2.94
CA GLU A 98 1.93 22.25 2.20
C GLU A 98 3.25 21.55 2.50
N LYS A 99 3.42 21.02 3.72
CA LYS A 99 4.56 20.18 4.10
C LYS A 99 4.21 18.71 4.01
N ARG A 100 4.99 17.97 3.23
CA ARG A 100 4.91 16.52 3.07
C ARG A 100 6.03 15.86 3.87
N THR A 101 5.73 14.75 4.52
CA THR A 101 6.65 13.84 5.20
C THR A 101 6.57 12.47 4.54
N GLU A 102 7.64 11.70 4.66
CA GLU A 102 7.74 10.35 4.10
C GLU A 102 8.04 9.34 5.20
N SER A 103 7.34 8.20 5.17
CA SER A 103 7.74 6.99 5.91
C SER A 103 8.21 5.96 4.90
N MET A 104 9.23 5.20 5.27
CA MET A 104 9.81 4.16 4.43
C MET A 104 9.81 2.83 5.18
N SER A 105 9.31 1.80 4.52
CA SER A 105 9.41 0.41 4.98
C SER A 105 10.00 -0.47 3.89
N THR A 106 10.87 -1.38 4.30
CA THR A 106 11.46 -2.41 3.45
C THR A 106 10.71 -3.73 3.66
N TYR A 107 10.43 -4.40 2.55
CA TYR A 107 9.72 -5.67 2.50
C TYR A 107 10.60 -6.69 1.81
N THR A 108 10.91 -7.77 2.51
CA THR A 108 11.76 -8.85 2.01
C THR A 108 11.01 -10.17 2.07
N TRP A 109 10.98 -10.90 0.95
CA TRP A 109 10.52 -12.28 0.94
C TRP A 109 11.47 -13.18 1.72
N SER A 110 10.94 -13.95 2.65
CA SER A 110 11.71 -14.88 3.49
C SER A 110 11.38 -16.32 3.16
N ASP A 111 12.35 -17.04 2.59
CA ASP A 111 12.24 -18.48 2.32
C ASP A 111 12.21 -19.34 3.60
N VAL A 112 12.41 -18.73 4.77
CA VAL A 112 12.34 -19.43 6.08
C VAL A 112 10.90 -19.48 6.59
N THR A 113 10.20 -18.34 6.55
CA THR A 113 8.82 -18.23 7.02
C THR A 113 7.80 -18.41 5.89
N PHE A 114 8.26 -18.40 4.63
CA PHE A 114 7.42 -18.39 3.43
C PHE A 114 6.42 -17.23 3.46
N SER A 115 6.92 -16.06 3.83
CA SER A 115 6.13 -14.82 3.97
C SER A 115 7.04 -13.61 3.78
N ILE A 116 6.43 -12.45 3.66
CA ILE A 116 7.17 -11.18 3.64
C ILE A 116 7.46 -10.71 5.07
N ASP A 117 8.73 -10.41 5.33
CA ASP A 117 9.18 -9.69 6.52
C ASP A 117 9.18 -8.18 6.22
N ARG A 118 8.59 -7.38 7.12
CA ARG A 118 8.57 -5.91 7.05
C ARG A 118 9.50 -5.31 8.09
N GLU A 119 10.33 -4.38 7.64
CA GLU A 119 11.18 -3.55 8.49
C GLU A 119 11.00 -2.07 8.15
N GLY A 120 11.22 -1.18 9.13
CA GLY A 120 11.10 0.27 8.95
C GLY A 120 9.83 0.87 9.52
N GLU A 121 9.53 2.10 9.12
CA GLU A 121 8.48 2.92 9.69
C GLU A 121 7.25 2.93 8.78
N LEU A 122 6.08 2.83 9.41
CA LEU A 122 4.80 3.13 8.77
C LEU A 122 4.43 4.60 9.02
N PRO A 123 3.51 5.17 8.23
CA PRO A 123 2.90 6.45 8.57
C PRO A 123 2.32 6.43 10.00
N PRO A 124 2.37 7.53 10.77
CA PRO A 124 1.86 7.57 12.15
C PRO A 124 0.35 7.31 12.24
N TYR A 125 -0.38 7.46 11.14
CA TYR A 125 -1.81 7.18 11.04
C TYR A 125 -2.14 5.70 10.78
N ALA A 126 -1.12 4.83 10.77
CA ALA A 126 -1.29 3.38 10.61
C ALA A 126 -1.97 2.74 11.83
N ASP A 127 -1.62 3.16 13.04
CA ASP A 127 -2.09 2.54 14.29
C ASP A 127 -3.42 3.12 14.81
N GLY A 128 -4.21 3.76 13.95
CA GLY A 128 -5.49 4.36 14.34
C GLY A 128 -5.38 5.68 15.12
N ASP A 129 -4.19 6.30 15.16
CA ASP A 129 -4.04 7.70 15.57
C ASP A 129 -4.64 8.59 14.49
N GLU A 130 -5.73 9.27 14.83
CA GLU A 130 -6.72 9.82 13.90
C GLU A 130 -6.16 10.85 12.89
N TRP A 131 -6.17 10.48 11.61
CA TRP A 131 -6.43 11.43 10.52
C TRP A 131 -7.67 10.97 9.74
N ASN A 132 -8.80 10.89 10.44
CA ASN A 132 -10.03 10.36 9.86
C ASN A 132 -10.72 11.50 9.08
N ASN A 133 -10.53 11.54 7.75
CA ASN A 133 -11.48 12.24 6.88
C ASN A 133 -12.91 11.65 6.90
N ASN A 134 -13.16 10.63 7.74
CA ASN A 134 -14.48 10.05 8.03
C ASN A 134 -14.89 10.07 9.52
N GLY A 135 -14.23 10.85 10.39
CA GLY A 135 -14.73 11.11 11.75
C GLY A 135 -15.71 12.30 11.76
N PRO A 136 -16.82 12.28 12.54
CA PRO A 136 -17.63 13.49 12.69
C PRO A 136 -16.74 14.60 13.26
N ALA A 137 -16.75 15.77 12.60
CA ALA A 137 -16.06 16.95 13.11
C ALA A 137 -16.41 17.14 14.60
N PRO A 138 -15.42 17.44 15.48
CA PRO A 138 -15.72 17.65 16.88
C PRO A 138 -16.80 18.73 16.99
N SER A 139 -17.93 18.36 17.58
CA SER A 139 -19.05 19.26 17.77
C SER A 139 -18.61 20.39 18.69
N ASN A 140 -18.71 21.63 18.20
CA ASN A 140 -18.47 22.84 18.98
C ASN A 140 -19.71 23.20 19.81
#